data_AF-A0A8J2QC95-F1
#
_entry.id   AF-A0A8J2QC95-F1
#
_cell.length_a   1.000
_cell.length_b   1.000
_cell.length_c   1.000
_cell.angle_alpha   90.00
_cell.angle_beta   90.00
_cell.angle_gamma   90.00
#
_symmetry.space_group_name_H-M   'P 1'
#
loop_
_entity.id
_entity.type
_entity.pdbx_description
1 polymer ?
#
loop_
_entity_poly.entity_id
_entity_poly.type
_entity_poly.pdbx_seq_one_letter_code
_entity_poly.pdbx_strand_id
1 'polypeptide(L)'
;MKYRLELLRDQLFVASLSRKLSICTGPLYVPAEGIEPVVFEKICSETLESLFEYFEELIDQSPQLKGADITFSDGVLTVALGSNYGTYVINRQTPNKQIWLSSPISGPKRYDLELKNGGYWVYKHDGVSLHNLLQNEISKIVDNVDFKSCAHSVV
;
A
#
# COMPACT_ATOMS: atom_id res chain seq x y z
N MET A 1 4.83 -9.58 19.96
CA MET A 1 4.03 -10.82 19.77
C MET A 1 2.53 -10.58 19.60
N LYS A 2 1.93 -9.48 20.11
CA LYS A 2 0.51 -9.15 19.88
C LYS A 2 0.17 -8.81 18.42
N TYR A 3 0.93 -7.93 17.78
CA TYR A 3 0.75 -7.54 16.37
C TYR A 3 0.75 -8.72 15.39
N ARG A 4 1.64 -9.70 15.58
CA ARG A 4 1.71 -10.90 14.73
C ARG A 4 0.47 -11.80 14.85
N LEU A 5 -0.20 -11.80 16.00
CA LEU A 5 -1.42 -12.58 16.22
C LEU A 5 -2.67 -11.87 15.67
N GLU A 6 -2.72 -10.54 15.71
CA GLU A 6 -3.75 -9.73 15.05
C GLU A 6 -3.62 -9.84 13.52
N LEU A 7 -2.42 -9.67 12.96
CA LEU A 7 -2.15 -9.90 11.53
C LEU A 7 -2.59 -11.29 11.04
N LEU A 8 -2.35 -12.35 11.83
CA LEU A 8 -2.81 -13.70 11.50
C LEU A 8 -4.34 -13.82 11.55
N ARG A 9 -4.99 -13.16 12.50
CA ARG A 9 -6.46 -13.17 12.64
C ARG A 9 -7.12 -12.37 11.51
N ASP A 10 -6.50 -11.28 11.07
CA ASP A 10 -6.95 -10.45 9.96
C ASP A 10 -6.72 -11.10 8.60
N GLN A 11 -5.57 -11.77 8.39
CA GLN A 11 -5.36 -12.64 7.24
C GLN A 11 -6.41 -13.76 7.18
N LEU A 12 -6.76 -14.35 8.32
CA LEU A 12 -7.83 -15.36 8.39
C LEU A 12 -9.22 -14.78 8.09
N PHE A 13 -9.49 -13.51 8.45
CA PHE A 13 -10.76 -12.85 8.12
C PHE A 13 -10.90 -12.59 6.61
N VAL A 14 -9.87 -12.03 5.97
CA VAL A 14 -9.86 -11.81 4.51
C VAL A 14 -9.86 -13.14 3.76
N ALA A 15 -9.09 -14.13 4.22
CA ALA A 15 -9.10 -15.48 3.64
C ALA A 15 -10.45 -16.20 3.83
N SER A 16 -11.17 -15.95 4.93
CA SER A 16 -12.52 -16.48 5.18
C SER A 16 -13.55 -15.88 4.24
N LEU A 17 -13.49 -14.57 3.99
CA LEU A 17 -14.30 -13.92 2.96
C LEU A 17 -13.99 -14.48 1.57
N SER A 18 -12.71 -14.64 1.23
CA SER A 18 -12.28 -15.27 -0.03
C SER A 18 -12.83 -16.70 -0.19
N ARG A 19 -12.89 -17.50 0.89
CA ARG A 19 -13.48 -18.86 0.88
C ARG A 19 -15.00 -18.86 0.73
N LYS A 20 -15.73 -17.93 1.36
CA LYS A 20 -17.20 -17.84 1.24
C LYS A 20 -17.67 -17.51 -0.18
N LEU A 21 -16.81 -16.90 -0.99
CA LEU A 21 -17.07 -16.57 -2.39
C LEU A 21 -16.66 -17.68 -3.38
N SER A 22 -16.18 -18.84 -2.91
CA SER A 22 -15.65 -19.90 -3.78
C SER A 22 -16.67 -21.00 -4.09
N ILE A 23 -17.56 -20.73 -5.05
CA ILE A 23 -18.08 -21.76 -5.96
C ILE A 23 -18.04 -21.13 -7.35
N CYS A 24 -16.98 -21.43 -8.12
CA CYS A 24 -16.85 -21.44 -9.59
C CYS A 24 -15.41 -21.11 -9.99
N THR A 25 -14.84 -22.00 -10.78
CA THR A 25 -13.44 -22.02 -11.23
C THR A 25 -13.10 -20.91 -12.22
N GLY A 26 -12.16 -20.03 -11.83
CA GLY A 26 -11.51 -18.99 -12.65
C GLY A 26 -10.86 -17.93 -11.75
N PRO A 27 -9.83 -17.17 -12.17
CA PRO A 27 -9.33 -16.06 -11.37
C PRO A 27 -10.41 -14.98 -11.33
N LEU A 28 -11.21 -14.97 -10.27
CA LEU A 28 -12.32 -14.02 -10.08
C LEU A 28 -11.74 -12.60 -9.99
N TYR A 29 -11.80 -11.89 -11.12
CA TYR A 29 -11.73 -10.44 -11.14
C TYR A 29 -13.00 -9.93 -10.46
N VAL A 30 -12.86 -9.35 -9.27
CA VAL A 30 -13.97 -8.66 -8.61
C VAL A 30 -13.91 -7.21 -9.09
N PRO A 31 -14.90 -6.73 -9.87
CA PRO A 31 -14.98 -5.32 -10.22
C PRO A 31 -15.04 -4.49 -8.92
N ALA A 32 -14.58 -3.23 -8.94
CA ALA A 32 -14.60 -2.36 -7.77
C ALA A 32 -15.99 -2.29 -7.09
N GLU A 33 -17.06 -2.44 -7.85
CA GLU A 33 -18.46 -2.51 -7.38
C GLU A 33 -18.70 -3.66 -6.37
N GLY A 34 -18.02 -4.79 -6.52
CA GLY A 34 -18.17 -5.96 -5.66
C GLY A 34 -17.38 -5.92 -4.35
N ILE A 35 -16.54 -4.91 -4.13
CA ILE A 35 -15.78 -4.76 -2.90
C ILE A 35 -16.65 -4.07 -1.85
N GLU A 36 -16.91 -4.71 -0.72
CA GLU A 36 -17.68 -4.07 0.36
C GLU A 36 -16.95 -2.82 0.87
N PRO A 37 -17.64 -1.67 1.08
CA PRO A 37 -17.00 -0.44 1.54
C PRO A 37 -16.18 -0.62 2.82
N VAL A 38 -16.69 -1.39 3.77
CA VAL A 38 -15.96 -1.69 5.03
C VAL A 38 -14.66 -2.45 4.80
N VAL A 39 -14.63 -3.36 3.82
CA VAL A 39 -13.43 -4.12 3.46
C VAL A 39 -12.41 -3.21 2.80
N PHE A 40 -12.85 -2.36 1.86
CA PHE A 40 -11.99 -1.37 1.23
C PHE A 40 -11.37 -0.44 2.28
N GLU A 41 -12.18 0.13 3.17
CA GLU A 41 -11.71 1.08 4.18
C GLU A 41 -10.68 0.44 5.12
N LYS A 42 -10.92 -0.80 5.59
CA LYS A 42 -9.98 -1.54 6.43
C LYS A 42 -8.63 -1.74 5.74
N ILE A 43 -8.64 -2.33 4.53
CA ILE A 43 -7.42 -2.62 3.77
C ILE A 43 -6.66 -1.34 3.43
N CYS A 44 -7.37 -0.28 3.06
CA CYS A 44 -6.75 1.01 2.75
C CYS A 44 -6.10 1.65 3.98
N SER A 45 -6.78 1.67 5.12
CA SER A 45 -6.22 2.16 6.37
C SER A 45 -4.98 1.36 6.77
N GLU A 46 -5.06 0.02 6.82
CA GLU A 46 -3.95 -0.85 7.17
C GLU A 46 -2.74 -0.65 6.25
N THR A 47 -2.97 -0.46 4.94
CA THR A 47 -1.90 -0.17 3.98
C THR A 47 -1.22 1.16 4.27
N LEU A 48 -1.98 2.25 4.43
CA LEU A 48 -1.43 3.60 4.59
C LEU A 48 -0.75 3.78 5.95
N GLU A 49 -1.31 3.19 7.01
CA GLU A 49 -0.71 3.18 8.36
C GLU A 49 0.62 2.42 8.35
N SER A 50 0.66 1.22 7.75
CA SER A 50 1.89 0.45 7.67
C SER A 50 2.97 1.11 6.80
N LEU A 51 2.58 1.80 5.71
CA LEU A 51 3.51 2.59 4.91
C LEU A 51 4.04 3.79 5.70
N PHE A 52 3.18 4.48 6.46
CA PHE A 52 3.59 5.61 7.30
C PHE A 52 4.64 5.18 8.32
N GLU A 53 4.36 4.14 9.11
CA GLU A 53 5.30 3.61 10.11
C GLU A 53 6.64 3.20 9.48
N TYR A 54 6.59 2.53 8.31
CA TYR A 54 7.80 2.10 7.62
C TYR A 54 8.63 3.27 7.09
N PHE A 55 7.99 4.30 6.55
CA PHE A 55 8.70 5.49 6.09
C PHE A 55 9.27 6.31 7.26
N GLU A 56 8.58 6.41 8.40
CA GLU A 56 9.14 7.02 9.62
C GLU A 56 10.44 6.32 10.02
N GLU A 57 10.42 4.99 10.13
CA GLU A 57 11.61 4.19 10.45
C GLU A 57 12.73 4.40 9.41
N LEU A 58 12.38 4.37 8.13
CA LEU A 58 13.35 4.52 7.04
C LEU A 58 14.03 5.89 7.04
N ILE A 59 13.27 6.96 7.31
CA ILE A 59 13.78 8.33 7.40
C ILE A 59 14.73 8.46 8.59
N ASP A 60 14.35 7.96 9.76
CA ASP A 60 15.18 8.01 10.98
C ASP A 60 16.50 7.25 10.82
N GLN A 61 16.50 6.16 10.06
CA GLN A 61 17.68 5.32 9.84
C GLN A 61 18.56 5.78 8.67
N SER A 62 18.14 6.79 7.89
CA SER A 62 18.80 7.19 6.64
C SER A 62 19.40 8.60 6.71
N PRO A 63 20.71 8.74 7.01
CA PRO A 63 21.39 10.04 7.04
C PRO A 63 21.27 10.85 5.73
N GLN A 64 21.14 10.17 4.60
CA GLN A 64 20.97 10.76 3.27
C GLN A 64 19.62 11.45 3.06
N LEU A 65 18.61 11.17 3.91
CA LEU A 65 17.30 11.80 3.90
C LEU A 65 17.23 13.01 4.84
N LYS A 66 18.35 13.73 5.01
CA LYS A 66 18.39 14.91 5.87
C LYS A 66 17.36 15.96 5.42
N GLY A 67 16.48 16.36 6.34
CA GLY A 67 15.40 17.30 6.06
C GLY A 67 14.19 16.66 5.37
N ALA A 68 14.12 15.33 5.33
CA ALA A 68 12.89 14.64 5.01
C ALA A 68 11.85 14.84 6.12
N ASP A 69 10.58 14.80 5.72
CA ASP A 69 9.41 14.95 6.57
C ASP A 69 8.29 14.04 6.07
N ILE A 70 7.46 13.58 7.01
CA ILE A 70 6.37 12.68 6.72
C ILE A 70 5.13 13.09 7.49
N THR A 71 3.98 13.11 6.80
CA THR A 71 2.69 13.40 7.42
C THR A 71 1.65 12.42 6.93
N PHE A 72 0.79 11.96 7.85
CA PHE A 72 -0.37 11.14 7.52
C PHE A 72 -1.61 11.70 8.20
N SER A 73 -2.58 12.11 7.39
CA SER A 73 -3.83 12.69 7.89
C SER A 73 -4.97 12.45 6.91
N ASP A 74 -6.13 12.07 7.42
CA ASP A 74 -7.37 11.84 6.66
C ASP A 74 -7.19 10.98 5.39
N GLY A 75 -6.41 9.90 5.50
CA GLY A 75 -6.14 9.01 4.37
C GLY A 75 -5.19 9.58 3.32
N VAL A 76 -4.45 10.65 3.63
CA VAL A 76 -3.41 11.23 2.79
C VAL A 76 -2.06 11.09 3.48
N LEU A 77 -1.19 10.26 2.91
CA LEU A 77 0.20 10.09 3.31
C LEU A 77 1.08 10.94 2.38
N THR A 78 1.81 11.89 2.95
CA THR A 78 2.78 12.74 2.24
C THR A 78 4.17 12.44 2.75
N VAL A 79 5.08 12.04 1.86
CA VAL A 79 6.47 11.72 2.18
C VAL A 79 7.38 12.67 1.41
N ALA A 80 7.87 13.72 2.07
CA ALA A 80 8.81 14.66 1.50
C ALA A 80 10.23 14.15 1.79
N LEU A 81 10.95 13.69 0.77
CA LEU A 81 12.28 13.09 0.94
C LEU A 81 13.41 14.14 0.83
N GLY A 82 13.16 15.35 1.34
CA GLY A 82 14.08 16.48 1.23
C GLY A 82 14.19 17.08 -0.18
N SER A 83 15.10 18.04 -0.35
CA SER A 83 15.20 18.86 -1.57
C SER A 83 15.60 18.09 -2.84
N ASN A 84 16.25 16.94 -2.67
CA ASN A 84 16.91 16.24 -3.78
C ASN A 84 16.05 15.14 -4.41
N TYR A 85 15.03 14.65 -3.70
CA TYR A 85 14.28 13.45 -4.08
C TYR A 85 12.78 13.69 -4.26
N GLY A 86 12.30 14.89 -3.90
CA GLY A 86 10.92 15.32 -4.11
C GLY A 86 9.94 14.75 -3.08
N THR A 87 8.65 14.87 -3.41
CA THR A 87 7.55 14.52 -2.50
C THR A 87 6.66 13.48 -3.13
N TYR A 88 6.44 12.38 -2.41
CA TYR A 88 5.42 11.39 -2.72
C TYR A 88 4.13 11.77 -2.00
N VAL A 89 3.01 11.61 -2.70
CA VAL A 89 1.67 11.73 -2.08
C VAL A 89 0.92 10.44 -2.39
N ILE A 90 0.47 9.74 -1.35
CA ILE A 90 -0.27 8.50 -1.45
C ILE A 90 -1.60 8.71 -0.73
N ASN A 91 -2.72 8.68 -1.45
CA ASN A 91 -4.01 9.07 -0.91
C ASN A 91 -5.10 8.02 -1.17
N ARG A 92 -5.92 7.79 -0.15
CA ARG A 92 -7.17 7.05 -0.27
C ARG A 92 -8.13 7.77 -1.21
N GLN A 93 -8.82 7.00 -2.06
CA GLN A 93 -9.88 7.47 -2.95
C GLN A 93 -11.10 6.58 -2.80
N THR A 94 -11.87 6.83 -1.73
CA THR A 94 -13.06 6.05 -1.35
C THR A 94 -14.11 5.91 -2.47
N PRO A 95 -14.48 6.97 -3.23
CA PRO A 95 -15.49 6.82 -4.28
C PRO A 95 -15.10 5.79 -5.35
N ASN A 96 -13.80 5.69 -5.65
CA ASN A 96 -13.27 4.80 -6.67
C ASN A 96 -12.79 3.46 -6.09
N LYS A 97 -12.74 3.33 -4.75
CA LYS A 97 -12.08 2.22 -4.03
C LYS A 97 -10.64 1.99 -4.48
N GLN A 98 -9.89 3.09 -4.58
CA GLN A 98 -8.51 3.11 -5.05
C GLN A 98 -7.56 3.75 -4.02
N ILE A 99 -6.27 3.48 -4.20
CA ILE A 99 -5.20 4.34 -3.70
C ILE A 99 -4.61 5.07 -4.90
N TRP A 100 -4.45 6.38 -4.78
CA TRP A 100 -3.73 7.18 -5.75
C TRP A 100 -2.34 7.50 -5.23
N LEU A 101 -1.39 7.55 -6.15
CA LEU A 101 0.00 7.89 -5.87
C LEU A 101 0.42 9.00 -6.82
N SER A 102 1.08 10.02 -6.30
CA SER A 102 1.89 10.97 -7.06
C SER A 102 3.34 10.70 -6.71
N SER A 103 4.12 10.16 -7.66
CA SER A 103 5.58 10.00 -7.51
C SER A 103 6.33 11.15 -8.20
N PRO A 104 7.38 11.70 -7.58
CA PRO A 104 8.28 12.66 -8.23
C PRO A 104 9.12 12.01 -9.34
N ILE A 105 9.15 10.67 -9.45
CA ILE A 105 9.93 9.92 -10.44
C ILE A 105 9.05 9.45 -11.59
N SER A 106 7.91 8.81 -11.30
CA SER A 106 7.05 8.16 -12.30
C SER A 106 5.71 8.85 -12.52
N GLY A 107 5.42 9.95 -11.82
CA GLY A 107 4.18 10.69 -11.96
C GLY A 107 2.98 10.01 -11.31
N PRO A 108 1.74 10.37 -11.70
CA PRO A 108 0.53 9.89 -11.05
C PRO A 108 0.16 8.45 -11.46
N LYS A 109 -0.28 7.65 -10.49
CA LYS A 109 -0.80 6.29 -10.68
C LYS A 109 -2.06 6.07 -9.82
N ARG A 110 -2.96 5.23 -10.32
CA ARG A 110 -4.22 4.86 -9.63
C ARG A 110 -4.25 3.35 -9.44
N TYR A 111 -4.14 2.91 -8.20
CA TYR A 111 -4.08 1.51 -7.86
C TYR A 111 -5.46 0.98 -7.49
N ASP A 112 -5.86 -0.08 -8.16
CA ASP A 112 -7.07 -0.84 -7.85
C ASP A 112 -6.77 -1.89 -6.78
N LEU A 113 -7.74 -2.14 -5.91
CA LEU A 113 -7.67 -3.20 -4.91
C LEU A 113 -8.00 -4.56 -5.55
N GLU A 114 -7.08 -5.52 -5.45
CA GLU A 114 -7.35 -6.93 -5.71
C GLU A 114 -7.39 -7.73 -4.41
N LEU A 115 -8.47 -8.46 -4.15
CA LEU A 115 -8.67 -9.21 -2.90
C LEU A 115 -7.92 -10.55 -2.82
N LYS A 116 -7.08 -10.89 -3.82
CA LYS A 116 -6.23 -12.09 -3.75
C LYS A 116 -5.08 -11.84 -2.77
N ASN A 117 -4.46 -12.90 -2.26
CA ASN A 117 -3.31 -12.82 -1.34
C ASN A 117 -3.52 -11.92 -0.10
N GLY A 118 -4.75 -11.78 0.38
CA GLY A 118 -5.06 -10.93 1.53
C GLY A 118 -5.31 -9.44 1.19
N GLY A 119 -5.40 -9.08 -0.08
CA GLY A 119 -5.58 -7.70 -0.53
C GLY A 119 -4.26 -7.08 -0.96
N TYR A 120 -4.19 -6.55 -2.18
CA TYR A 120 -3.06 -5.76 -2.68
C TYR A 120 -3.49 -4.73 -3.72
N TRP A 121 -2.62 -3.76 -3.95
CA TRP A 121 -2.87 -2.59 -4.80
C TRP A 121 -2.10 -2.73 -6.11
N VAL A 122 -2.79 -2.78 -7.25
CA VAL A 122 -2.18 -2.96 -8.57
C VAL A 122 -2.52 -1.82 -9.52
N TYR A 123 -1.52 -1.33 -10.24
CA TYR A 123 -1.74 -0.38 -11.33
C TYR A 123 -2.02 -1.13 -12.61
N LYS A 124 -3.27 -1.11 -13.10
CA LYS A 124 -3.70 -1.96 -14.22
C LYS A 124 -2.99 -1.70 -15.55
N HIS A 125 -2.33 -0.54 -15.72
CA HIS A 125 -1.64 -0.24 -16.98
C HIS A 125 -0.34 -1.03 -17.15
N ASP A 126 0.39 -1.30 -16.08
CA ASP A 126 1.69 -2.01 -16.13
C ASP A 126 1.72 -3.27 -15.26
N GLY A 127 0.68 -3.52 -14.46
CA GLY A 127 0.58 -4.68 -13.57
C GLY A 127 1.47 -4.58 -12.33
N VAL A 128 2.17 -3.47 -12.13
CA VAL A 128 3.08 -3.28 -10.99
C VAL A 128 2.26 -2.93 -9.75
N SER A 129 2.59 -3.55 -8.62
CA SER A 129 1.93 -3.24 -7.35
C SER A 129 2.49 -1.97 -6.73
N LEU A 130 1.69 -1.30 -5.89
CA LEU A 130 2.11 -0.10 -5.17
C LEU A 130 3.44 -0.30 -4.44
N HIS A 131 3.53 -1.38 -3.66
CA HIS A 131 4.72 -1.72 -2.91
C HIS A 131 5.92 -2.06 -3.80
N ASN A 132 5.71 -2.72 -4.95
CA ASN A 132 6.80 -2.98 -5.90
C ASN A 132 7.34 -1.69 -6.52
N LEU A 133 6.45 -0.74 -6.84
CA LEU A 133 6.88 0.57 -7.32
C LEU A 133 7.71 1.29 -6.26
N LEU A 134 7.20 1.37 -5.03
CA LEU A 134 7.91 2.02 -3.92
C LEU A 134 9.25 1.34 -3.62
N GLN A 135 9.30 0.01 -3.59
CA GLN A 135 10.56 -0.73 -3.46
C GLN A 135 11.57 -0.30 -4.52
N ASN A 136 11.17 -0.32 -5.80
CA ASN A 136 12.06 -0.01 -6.91
C ASN A 136 12.52 1.46 -6.95
N GLU A 137 11.65 2.39 -6.57
CA GLU A 137 11.95 3.82 -6.59
C GLU A 137 12.80 4.22 -5.37
N ILE A 138 12.43 3.77 -4.17
CA ILE A 138 13.09 4.15 -2.93
C ILE A 138 14.44 3.44 -2.76
N SER A 139 14.62 2.20 -3.25
CA SER A 139 15.93 1.53 -3.27
C SER A 139 17.00 2.25 -4.11
N LYS A 140 16.63 3.22 -4.94
CA LYS A 140 17.59 4.07 -5.68
C LYS A 140 18.04 5.29 -4.87
N ILE A 141 17.36 5.57 -3.76
CA ILE A 141 17.59 6.74 -2.90
C ILE A 141 18.29 6.31 -1.61
N VAL A 142 17.85 5.20 -1.02
CA VAL A 142 18.36 4.68 0.26
C VAL A 142 18.58 3.17 0.19
N ASP A 143 19.58 2.69 0.95
CA ASP A 143 19.91 1.27 1.03
C ASP A 143 18.98 0.52 2.01
N ASN A 144 18.99 -0.81 1.96
CA ASN A 144 18.28 -1.72 2.89
C ASN A 144 16.75 -1.52 2.98
N VAL A 145 16.13 -1.15 1.86
CA VAL A 145 14.67 -1.00 1.74
C VAL A 145 13.98 -2.36 1.63
N ASP A 146 12.89 -2.57 2.37
CA ASP A 146 12.05 -3.77 2.35
C ASP A 146 10.56 -3.44 2.55
N PHE A 147 9.89 -3.05 1.48
CA PHE A 147 8.43 -2.83 1.45
C PHE A 147 7.63 -4.14 1.50
N LYS A 148 8.28 -5.31 1.50
CA LYS A 148 7.58 -6.60 1.65
C LYS A 148 7.02 -6.78 3.07
N SER A 149 7.62 -6.11 4.05
CA SER A 149 7.21 -6.12 5.45
C SER A 149 5.90 -5.36 5.69
N CYS A 150 5.52 -4.45 4.79
CA CYS A 150 4.31 -3.64 4.90
C CYS A 150 3.02 -4.46 4.68
N ALA A 151 1.92 -4.00 5.30
CA ALA A 151 0.60 -4.60 5.10
C ALA A 151 0.18 -4.55 3.62
N HIS A 152 -0.50 -5.60 3.14
CA HIS A 152 -1.01 -5.70 1.76
C HIS A 152 0.06 -5.61 0.66
N SER A 153 1.29 -6.01 1.00
CA SER A 153 2.41 -6.07 0.09
C SER A 153 2.47 -7.40 -0.68
N VAL A 154 2.84 -7.31 -1.96
CA VAL A 154 3.10 -8.45 -2.86
C VAL A 154 4.43 -8.27 -3.60
N VAL A 155 5.41 -7.69 -2.91
CA VAL A 155 6.79 -7.51 -3.39
C VAL A 155 7.53 -8.86 -3.45
#